data_AF-A0A2V5T229-F1
#
_entry.id   AF-A0A2V5T229-F1
#
_cell.length_a   1.000
_cell.length_b   1.000
_cell.length_c   1.000
_cell.angle_alpha   90.00
_cell.angle_beta   90.00
_cell.angle_gamma   90.00
#
_symmetry.space_group_name_H-M   'P 1'
#
loop_
_entity.id
_entity.type
_entity.pdbx_description
1 polymer ?
#
loop_
_entity_poly.entity_id
_entity_poly.type
_entity_poly.pdbx_seq_one_letter_code
_entity_poly.pdbx_strand_id
1 'polypeptide(L)'
;HMADVELLLKLLHRLVDDGHTVIVIEHNLSVIAEADYIVDLGPEAGDAGGEIVVTGTPEQVARNRVSRTAPFLKKVLRVGTKERKRTPTLSS
;
A
#
# COMPACT_ATOMS: atom_id res chain seq x y z
N HIS A 1 15.17 2.06 -11.66
CA HIS A 1 16.01 1.20 -10.80
C HIS A 1 15.42 1.14 -9.38
N MET A 2 15.80 0.17 -8.53
CA MET A 2 15.29 0.07 -7.14
C MET A 2 15.58 1.33 -6.31
N ALA A 3 16.75 1.95 -6.52
CA ALA A 3 17.13 3.18 -5.83
C ALA A 3 16.21 4.37 -6.14
N ASP A 4 15.64 4.43 -7.35
CA ASP A 4 14.73 5.51 -7.74
C ASP A 4 13.38 5.40 -7.00
N VAL A 5 12.90 4.17 -6.79
CA VAL A 5 11.67 3.91 -6.03
C VAL A 5 11.87 4.25 -4.55
N GLU A 6 13.03 3.94 -3.98
CA GLU A 6 13.36 4.34 -2.60
C GLU A 6 13.44 5.85 -2.43
N LEU A 7 14.05 6.56 -3.39
CA LEU A 7 14.09 8.03 -3.35
C LEU A 7 12.69 8.63 -3.48
N LEU A 8 11.87 8.11 -4.39
CA LEU A 8 10.48 8.52 -4.52
C LEU A 8 9.72 8.33 -3.21
N LEU A 9 9.76 7.12 -2.63
CA LEU A 9 9.10 6.82 -1.36
C LEU A 9 9.54 7.76 -0.24
N LYS A 10 10.84 8.06 -0.12
CA LYS A 10 11.34 9.03 0.88
C LYS A 10 10.71 10.41 0.70
N LEU A 11 10.56 10.89 -0.53
CA LEU A 11 9.94 12.18 -0.81
C LEU A 11 8.43 12.15 -0.50
N LEU A 12 7.73 11.07 -0.88
CA LEU A 12 6.30 10.94 -0.58
C LEU A 12 6.03 10.89 0.93
N HIS A 13 6.83 10.14 1.70
CA HIS A 13 6.71 10.12 3.15
C HIS A 13 6.95 11.50 3.76
N ARG A 14 7.95 12.25 3.28
CA ARG A 14 8.20 13.61 3.75
C ARG A 14 6.99 14.53 3.56
N LEU A 15 6.30 14.43 2.41
CA LEU A 15 5.09 15.23 2.18
C LEU A 15 3.98 14.87 3.19
N VAL A 16 3.84 13.59 3.51
CA VAL A 16 2.87 13.12 4.53
C VAL A 16 3.27 13.60 5.93
N ASP A 17 4.56 13.51 6.29
CA ASP A 17 5.11 14.00 7.56
C ASP A 17 4.91 15.52 7.74
N ASP A 18 4.97 16.28 6.63
CA ASP A 18 4.69 17.72 6.59
C ASP A 18 3.17 18.04 6.67
N GLY A 19 2.31 17.03 6.79
CA GLY A 19 0.86 17.17 6.96
C GLY A 19 0.05 17.17 5.66
N HIS A 20 0.67 16.87 4.52
CA HIS A 20 -0.05 16.75 3.24
C HIS A 20 -0.69 15.37 3.08
N THR A 21 -1.77 15.31 2.29
CA THR A 21 -2.32 14.04 1.81
C THR A 21 -1.78 13.74 0.42
N VAL A 22 -1.23 12.54 0.24
CA VAL A 22 -0.72 12.05 -1.04
C VAL A 22 -1.60 10.90 -1.52
N ILE A 23 -2.12 11.00 -2.74
CA ILE A 23 -2.87 9.92 -3.40
C ILE A 23 -2.09 9.48 -4.63
N VAL A 24 -1.81 8.18 -4.71
CA VAL A 24 -1.05 7.57 -5.81
C VAL A 24 -1.83 6.39 -6.40
N ILE A 25 -1.72 6.22 -7.71
CA ILE A 25 -2.20 5.02 -8.42
C ILE A 25 -0.97 4.19 -8.72
N GLU A 26 -0.90 2.99 -8.15
CA GLU A 26 0.31 2.17 -8.20
C GLU A 26 0.04 0.70 -8.44
N HIS A 27 1.03 0.05 -9.04
CA HIS A 27 1.08 -1.40 -9.24
C HIS A 27 2.34 -2.01 -8.62
N ASN A 28 3.30 -1.19 -8.16
CA ASN A 28 4.47 -1.68 -7.47
C ASN A 28 4.12 -2.08 -6.02
N LEU A 29 4.16 -3.38 -5.75
CA LEU A 29 3.79 -3.95 -4.46
C LEU A 29 4.65 -3.46 -3.29
N SER A 30 5.92 -3.10 -3.53
CA SER A 30 6.78 -2.53 -2.49
C SER A 30 6.31 -1.13 -2.08
N VAL A 31 5.81 -0.34 -3.03
CA VAL A 31 5.23 0.98 -2.76
C VAL A 31 3.88 0.82 -2.05
N ILE A 32 3.02 -0.06 -2.57
CA ILE A 32 1.71 -0.35 -1.98
C ILE A 32 1.85 -0.85 -0.52
N ALA A 33 2.88 -1.64 -0.22
CA ALA A 33 3.15 -2.16 1.13
C ALA A 33 3.72 -1.11 2.12
N GLU A 34 4.08 0.08 1.66
CA GLU A 34 4.45 1.22 2.53
C GLU A 34 3.32 2.22 2.72
N ALA A 35 2.19 2.07 2.01
CA ALA A 35 1.06 2.98 2.14
C ALA A 35 0.36 2.81 3.50
N ASP A 36 -0.13 3.92 4.06
CA ASP A 36 -0.94 3.90 5.29
C ASP A 36 -2.36 3.36 5.04
N TYR A 37 -2.88 3.62 3.83
CA TYR A 37 -4.23 3.24 3.44
C TYR A 37 -4.29 2.88 1.94
N ILE A 38 -5.03 1.84 1.61
CA ILE A 38 -5.22 1.34 0.25
C ILE A 38 -6.71 1.37 -0.09
N VAL A 39 -7.00 1.75 -1.33
CA VAL A 39 -8.29 1.52 -2.00
C VAL A 39 -8.02 0.60 -3.19
N ASP A 40 -8.47 -0.65 -3.10
CA ASP A 40 -8.27 -1.65 -4.16
C ASP A 40 -9.52 -1.70 -5.06
N LEU A 41 -9.30 -1.52 -6.35
CA LEU A 41 -10.34 -1.48 -7.37
C LEU A 41 -10.34 -2.76 -8.21
N GLY A 42 -11.52 -3.19 -8.65
CA GLY A 42 -11.67 -4.41 -9.43
C GLY A 42 -13.14 -4.85 -9.50
N PRO A 43 -13.42 -6.18 -9.47
CA PRO A 43 -12.48 -7.31 -9.38
C PRO A 43 -11.70 -7.58 -10.67
N GLU A 44 -12.21 -7.11 -11.81
CA GLU A 44 -11.56 -7.21 -13.13
C GLU A 44 -11.28 -5.81 -13.70
N ALA A 45 -10.76 -5.75 -14.92
CA ALA A 45 -10.57 -4.50 -15.67
C ALA A 45 -11.74 -4.25 -16.64
N GLY A 46 -11.90 -2.99 -17.09
CA GLY A 46 -12.93 -2.61 -18.06
C GLY A 46 -14.34 -2.72 -17.46
N ASP A 47 -15.30 -3.17 -18.26
CA ASP A 47 -16.73 -3.22 -17.91
C ASP A 47 -17.04 -4.15 -16.73
N ALA A 48 -16.15 -5.10 -16.43
CA ALA A 48 -16.27 -6.02 -15.30
C ALA A 48 -15.52 -5.52 -14.03
N GLY A 49 -15.01 -4.28 -14.07
CA GLY A 49 -14.32 -3.63 -12.98
C GLY A 49 -15.07 -2.41 -12.43
N GLY A 50 -14.31 -1.49 -11.84
CA GLY A 50 -14.84 -0.20 -11.37
C GLY A 50 -15.47 -0.23 -9.98
N GLU A 51 -15.43 -1.37 -9.29
CA GLU A 51 -15.91 -1.50 -7.92
C GLU A 51 -14.78 -1.38 -6.90
N ILE A 52 -15.12 -0.87 -5.72
CA ILE A 52 -14.24 -0.93 -4.55
C ILE A 52 -14.32 -2.35 -3.98
N VAL A 53 -13.23 -3.11 -4.14
CA VAL A 53 -13.15 -4.50 -3.69
C VAL A 53 -12.81 -4.55 -2.20
N VAL A 54 -11.88 -3.70 -1.76
CA VAL A 54 -11.48 -3.57 -0.35
C VAL A 54 -10.78 -2.25 -0.11
N THR A 55 -10.94 -1.73 1.10
CA THR A 55 -10.15 -0.60 1.60
C THR A 55 -9.60 -0.91 2.99
N GLY A 56 -8.50 -0.26 3.36
CA GLY A 56 -7.88 -0.42 4.68
C GLY A 56 -6.36 -0.34 4.65
N THR A 57 -5.73 -0.73 5.76
CA THR A 57 -4.27 -0.85 5.83
C THR A 57 -3.77 -1.99 4.91
N PRO A 58 -2.49 -2.00 4.53
CA PRO A 58 -1.90 -3.10 3.75
C PRO A 58 -2.19 -4.49 4.33
N GLU A 59 -2.16 -4.65 5.65
CA GLU A 59 -2.43 -5.92 6.32
C GLU A 59 -3.90 -6.34 6.25
N GLN A 60 -4.82 -5.37 6.26
CA GLN A 60 -6.25 -5.62 6.11
C GLN A 60 -6.55 -6.03 4.67
N VAL A 61 -6.03 -5.30 3.68
CA VAL A 61 -6.18 -5.62 2.25
C VAL A 61 -5.59 -6.99 1.92
N ALA A 62 -4.40 -7.32 2.44
CA ALA A 62 -3.74 -8.61 2.22
C ALA A 62 -4.51 -9.85 2.73
N ARG A 63 -5.57 -9.66 3.54
CA ARG A 63 -6.45 -10.72 4.03
C ARG A 63 -7.71 -10.91 3.17
N ASN A 64 -8.00 -9.98 2.27
CA ASN A 64 -9.17 -10.05 1.41
C ASN A 64 -9.05 -11.21 0.40
N ARG A 65 -10.15 -11.94 0.16
CA ARG A 65 -10.19 -13.12 -0.73
C ARG A 65 -10.58 -12.80 -2.17
N VAL A 66 -11.17 -11.64 -2.41
CA VAL A 66 -11.68 -11.19 -3.71
C VAL A 66 -10.63 -10.33 -4.42
N SER A 67 -9.89 -9.52 -3.67
CA SER A 67 -8.81 -8.66 -4.15
C SER A 67 -7.78 -9.44 -4.96
N ARG A 68 -7.54 -9.00 -6.21
CA ARG A 68 -6.46 -9.52 -7.07
C ARG A 68 -5.09 -9.10 -6.55
N THR A 69 -5.01 -7.98 -5.83
CA THR A 69 -3.79 -7.43 -5.21
C THR A 69 -3.37 -8.22 -3.97
N ALA A 70 -4.35 -8.67 -3.14
CA ALA A 70 -4.11 -9.25 -1.82
C ALA A 70 -3.13 -10.43 -1.78
N PRO A 71 -3.17 -11.45 -2.67
CA PRO A 71 -2.24 -12.57 -2.64
C PRO A 71 -0.78 -12.16 -2.82
N PHE A 72 -0.53 -11.10 -3.60
CA PHE A 72 0.81 -10.60 -3.86
C PHE A 72 1.28 -9.66 -2.76
N LEU A 73 0.41 -8.77 -2.30
CA LEU A 73 0.69 -7.89 -1.16
C LEU A 73 1.05 -8.71 0.09
N LYS A 74 0.32 -9.80 0.34
CA LYS A 74 0.62 -10.74 1.43
C LYS A 74 2.03 -11.34 1.35
N LYS A 75 2.55 -11.59 0.15
CA LYS A 75 3.93 -12.11 -0.02
C LYS A 75 4.96 -11.05 0.37
N VAL A 76 4.76 -9.81 -0.08
CA VAL A 76 5.67 -8.68 0.21
C VAL A 76 5.70 -8.35 1.70
N LEU A 77 4.53 -8.29 2.37
CA LEU A 77 4.45 -8.00 3.81
C LEU A 77 5.14 -9.07 4.67
N ARG A 78 5.10 -10.35 4.27
CA ARG A 78 5.80 -11.43 5.00
C ARG A 78 7.33 -11.30 4.92
N VAL A 79 7.85 -10.69 3.85
CA VAL A 79 9.29 -10.41 3.71
C VAL A 79 9.67 -9.21 4.59
N GLY A 80 8.88 -8.13 4.58
CA GLY A 80 9.14 -6.91 5.36
C GLY A 80 8.97 -7.04 6.88
N THR A 81 8.15 -8.00 7.35
CA THR A 81 7.92 -8.20 8.81
C THR A 81 9.18 -8.64 9.57
N LYS A 82 10.21 -9.18 8.89
CA LYS A 82 11.50 -9.49 9.53
C LYS A 82 12.28 -8.23 9.95
N GLU A 83 11.98 -7.06 9.39
CA GLU A 83 12.75 -5.82 9.60
C GLU A 83 11.98 -4.70 10.33
N ARG A 84 10.65 -4.74 10.35
CA ARG A 84 9.84 -3.64 10.93
C ARG A 84 9.54 -3.82 12.42
N LYS A 85 10.44 -3.33 13.28
CA LYS A 85 10.06 -2.79 14.60
C LYS A 85 9.86 -1.28 14.47
N ARG A 86 8.67 -0.82 14.08
CA ARG A 86 8.31 0.60 14.20
C ARG A 86 7.28 0.76 15.29
N THR A 87 7.63 1.56 16.29
CA THR A 87 6.77 2.04 17.36
C THR A 87 5.68 2.94 16.76
N PRO A 88 4.39 2.77 17.10
CA PRO A 88 3.37 3.67 16.59
C PRO A 88 3.54 5.05 17.24
N THR A 89 3.78 6.08 16.42
CA THR A 89 3.67 7.47 16.85
C THR A 89 2.20 7.86 16.83
N LEU A 90 1.48 7.56 17.92
CA LEU A 90 0.26 8.29 18.25
C LEU A 90 0.71 9.60 18.90
N SER A 91 0.72 10.69 18.14
CA SER A 91 0.67 12.02 18.73
C SER A 91 -0.78 12.32 19.10
N SER A 92 -0.94 12.83 20.33
CA SER A 92 -2.14 13.32 21.03
C SER A 92 -3.24 13.91 20.17
#